data_AF-A0A946VPG0-F1
#
_entry.id   AF-A0A946VPG0-F1
#
_cell.length_a   1.000
_cell.length_b   1.000
_cell.length_c   1.000
_cell.angle_alpha   90.00
_cell.angle_beta   90.00
_cell.angle_gamma   90.00
#
_symmetry.space_group_name_H-M   'P 1'
#
loop_
_entity.id
_entity.type
_entity.pdbx_description
1 polymer ?
#
loop_
_entity_poly.entity_id
_entity_poly.type
_entity_poly.pdbx_seq_one_letter_code
_entity_poly.pdbx_strand_id
1 'polypeptide(L)'
;MDTVFFWASKLFWLVFSPESLLVWLIVGSWLMNLPRWKTRREKIARNLLAGTALFTLLLAFVPVGGWLIQPLEQRFPAEPVLDAEPDGIVLLGGSFLLSISDNRQQIHLTESGERLLAFLELARRYPEARLVFSGGSGNPRYQ
;
A
#
# COMPACT_ATOMS: atom_id res chain seq x y z
N MET A 1 -15.69 -10.17 9.43
CA MET A 1 -15.93 -8.71 9.50
C MET A 1 -17.28 -8.45 8.89
N ASP A 2 -18.07 -7.54 9.44
CA ASP A 2 -19.35 -7.19 8.81
C ASP A 2 -19.06 -6.69 7.39
N THR A 3 -19.60 -7.37 6.37
CA THR A 3 -19.39 -7.06 4.95
C THR A 3 -19.62 -5.57 4.67
N VAL A 4 -20.60 -4.98 5.37
CA VAL A 4 -20.93 -3.56 5.33
C VAL A 4 -19.77 -2.69 5.83
N PHE A 5 -19.18 -3.01 6.99
CA PHE A 5 -18.04 -2.26 7.53
C PHE A 5 -16.84 -2.33 6.57
N PHE A 6 -16.57 -3.51 6.01
CA PHE A 6 -15.48 -3.68 5.08
C PHE A 6 -15.64 -2.80 3.82
N TRP A 7 -16.82 -2.81 3.20
CA TRP A 7 -17.09 -1.93 2.05
C TRP A 7 -17.06 -0.44 2.42
N ALA A 8 -17.66 -0.08 3.57
CA ALA A 8 -17.68 1.30 4.05
C ALA A 8 -16.26 1.84 4.29
N SER A 9 -15.40 1.06 4.94
CA SER A 9 -14.00 1.43 5.17
C SER A 9 -13.21 1.60 3.87
N LYS A 10 -13.45 0.77 2.84
CA LYS A 10 -12.81 0.90 1.52
C LYS A 10 -13.26 2.17 0.79
N LEU A 11 -14.55 2.47 0.79
CA LEU A 11 -15.10 3.69 0.16
C LEU A 11 -14.65 4.95 0.91
N PHE A 12 -14.66 4.90 2.24
CA PHE A 12 -14.13 5.97 3.06
C PHE A 12 -12.65 6.21 2.73
N TRP A 13 -11.83 5.17 2.73
CA TRP A 13 -10.41 5.31 2.40
C TRP A 13 -10.20 5.85 0.98
N LEU A 14 -10.97 5.38 0.00
CA LEU A 14 -10.92 5.92 -1.38
C LEU A 14 -11.15 7.43 -1.43
N VAL A 15 -12.00 8.00 -0.57
CA VAL A 15 -12.31 9.44 -0.58
C VAL A 15 -11.30 10.26 0.22
N PHE A 16 -10.83 9.71 1.33
CA PHE A 16 -10.02 10.42 2.33
C PHE A 16 -8.51 10.12 2.26
N SER A 17 -8.08 9.23 1.38
CA SER A 17 -6.66 8.93 1.23
C SER A 17 -5.87 10.14 0.72
N PRO A 18 -4.57 10.24 1.04
CA PRO A 18 -3.74 11.38 0.64
C PRO A 18 -3.72 11.64 -0.87
N GLU A 19 -3.76 10.59 -1.69
CA GLU A 19 -3.82 10.69 -3.14
C GLU A 19 -5.15 11.29 -3.64
N SER A 20 -6.25 11.00 -2.95
CA SER A 20 -7.56 11.57 -3.29
C SER A 20 -7.66 13.04 -2.96
N LEU A 21 -6.88 13.56 -1.99
CA LEU A 21 -6.76 15.01 -1.76
C LEU A 21 -6.25 15.74 -3.00
N LEU A 22 -5.31 15.17 -3.75
CA LEU A 22 -4.83 15.76 -5.01
C LEU A 22 -5.96 15.86 -6.05
N VAL A 23 -6.78 14.80 -6.14
CA VAL A 23 -7.97 14.79 -7.01
C VAL A 23 -8.95 15.89 -6.58
N TRP A 24 -9.20 16.04 -5.27
CA TRP A 24 -10.07 17.11 -4.76
C TRP A 24 -9.54 18.51 -5.05
N LEU A 25 -8.22 18.73 -5.01
CA LEU A 25 -7.62 20.01 -5.40
C LEU A 25 -7.79 20.31 -6.90
N ILE A 26 -7.68 19.29 -7.76
CA ILE A 26 -7.94 19.42 -9.21
C ILE A 26 -9.42 19.74 -9.46
N VAL A 27 -10.34 18.98 -8.85
CA VAL A 27 -11.79 19.21 -8.97
C VAL A 27 -12.17 20.59 -8.44
N GLY A 28 -11.63 21.00 -7.29
CA GLY A 28 -11.82 22.33 -6.73
C GLY A 28 -11.33 23.44 -7.68
N SER A 29 -10.14 23.27 -8.26
CA SER A 29 -9.60 24.21 -9.25
C SER A 29 -10.48 24.31 -10.50
N TRP A 30 -11.02 23.18 -10.97
CA TRP A 30 -11.94 23.15 -12.10
C TRP A 30 -13.27 23.85 -11.80
N LEU A 31 -13.88 23.58 -10.64
CA LEU A 31 -15.14 24.22 -10.21
C LEU A 31 -14.99 25.75 -10.09
N MET A 32 -13.82 26.23 -9.63
CA MET A 32 -13.55 27.68 -9.51
C MET A 32 -13.38 28.39 -10.86
N ASN A 33 -13.14 27.65 -11.95
CA ASN A 33 -13.02 28.17 -13.32
C ASN A 33 -14.37 28.25 -14.07
N LEU A 34 -15.48 27.84 -13.44
CA LEU A 34 -16.79 27.89 -14.08
C LEU A 34 -17.20 29.35 -14.38
N PRO A 35 -17.77 29.64 -15.56
CA PRO A 35 -17.96 30.99 -16.10
C PRO A 35 -18.93 31.88 -15.31
N ARG A 36 -19.56 31.35 -14.25
CA ARG A 36 -20.51 32.07 -13.39
C ARG A 36 -19.85 33.02 -12.36
N TRP A 37 -18.52 32.99 -12.16
CA TRP A 37 -17.83 33.67 -11.02
C TRP A 37 -16.59 34.49 -11.47
N LYS A 38 -16.74 35.29 -12.53
CA LYS A 38 -15.73 35.53 -13.57
C LYS A 38 -14.74 36.70 -13.39
N THR A 39 -14.26 37.07 -12.19
CA THR A 39 -13.26 38.19 -12.17
C THR A 39 -12.18 38.17 -11.09
N ARG A 40 -12.26 37.31 -10.07
CA ARG A 40 -11.17 37.19 -9.05
C ARG A 40 -10.69 35.76 -8.78
N ARG A 41 -11.53 34.76 -9.07
CA ARG A 41 -11.25 33.36 -8.73
C ARG A 41 -10.43 32.62 -9.78
N GLU A 42 -10.36 33.11 -11.01
CA GLU A 42 -9.60 32.46 -12.09
C GLU A 42 -8.09 32.40 -11.82
N LYS A 43 -7.50 33.47 -11.26
CA LYS A 43 -6.07 33.47 -10.88
C LYS A 43 -5.81 32.45 -9.76
N ILE A 44 -6.70 32.36 -8.78
CA ILE A 44 -6.60 31.39 -7.68
C ILE A 44 -6.72 29.97 -8.23
N ALA A 45 -7.70 29.71 -9.10
CA ALA A 45 -7.91 28.41 -9.73
C ALA A 45 -6.70 27.96 -10.56
N ARG A 46 -6.12 28.86 -11.37
CA ARG A 46 -4.92 28.57 -12.16
C ARG A 46 -3.70 28.31 -11.29
N ASN A 47 -3.48 29.12 -10.26
CA ASN A 47 -2.35 28.93 -9.34
C ASN A 47 -2.50 27.64 -8.54
N LEU A 48 -3.72 27.31 -8.09
CA LEU A 48 -3.99 26.07 -7.39
C LEU A 48 -3.73 24.87 -8.30
N LEU A 49 -4.27 24.87 -9.52
CA LEU A 49 -4.06 23.81 -10.49
C LEU A 49 -2.58 23.64 -10.85
N ALA A 50 -1.87 24.74 -11.10
CA ALA A 50 -0.44 24.72 -11.39
C ALA A 50 0.38 24.20 -10.20
N GLY A 51 0.04 24.63 -8.98
CA GLY A 51 0.66 24.15 -7.75
C GLY A 51 0.43 22.66 -7.52
N THR A 52 -0.81 22.18 -7.69
CA THR A 52 -1.15 20.75 -7.58
C THR A 52 -0.45 19.93 -8.67
N ALA A 53 -0.40 20.40 -9.91
CA ALA A 53 0.30 19.74 -11.00
C ALA A 53 1.81 19.64 -10.73
N LEU A 54 2.43 20.74 -10.31
CA LEU A 54 3.84 20.77 -9.94
C LEU A 54 4.13 19.84 -8.76
N PHE A 55 3.31 19.88 -7.71
CA PHE A 55 3.45 19.00 -6.56
C PHE A 55 3.31 17.53 -6.93
N THR A 56 2.33 17.18 -7.77
CA THR A 56 2.14 15.81 -8.27
C THR A 56 3.35 15.36 -9.08
N LEU A 57 3.89 16.25 -9.93
CA LEU A 57 5.09 15.97 -10.72
C LEU A 57 6.30 15.75 -9.81
N LEU A 58 6.48 16.57 -8.78
CA LEU A 58 7.52 16.36 -7.77
C LEU A 58 7.38 14.99 -7.09
N LEU A 59 6.18 14.60 -6.66
CA LEU A 59 5.95 13.27 -6.07
C LEU A 59 6.19 12.11 -7.05
N ALA A 60 5.97 12.33 -8.36
CA ALA A 60 6.19 11.30 -9.38
C ALA A 60 7.68 11.06 -9.66
N PHE A 61 8.51 12.11 -9.60
CA PHE A 61 9.95 12.01 -9.88
C PHE A 61 10.82 11.82 -8.63
N VAL A 62 10.37 12.32 -7.47
CA VAL A 62 11.12 12.20 -6.21
C VAL A 62 10.67 10.92 -5.49
N PRO A 63 11.59 10.01 -5.13
CA PRO A 63 11.27 8.76 -4.45
C PRO A 63 10.99 8.99 -2.95
N VAL A 64 10.02 9.87 -2.65
CA VAL A 64 9.67 10.29 -1.29
C VAL A 64 9.35 9.06 -0.42
N GLY A 65 8.58 8.10 -0.94
CA GLY A 65 8.25 6.87 -0.22
C GLY A 65 9.50 6.08 0.20
N GLY A 66 10.46 5.90 -0.70
CA GLY A 66 11.72 5.20 -0.41
C GLY A 66 12.53 5.93 0.67
N TRP A 67 12.63 7.26 0.58
CA TRP A 67 13.35 8.06 1.59
C TRP A 67 12.70 8.02 2.97
N LEU A 68 11.37 7.92 3.05
CA LEU A 68 10.68 7.77 4.34
C LEU A 68 10.83 6.35 4.92
N ILE A 69 10.87 5.33 4.06
CA ILE A 69 10.93 3.92 4.49
C ILE A 69 12.36 3.51 4.86
N GLN A 70 13.38 3.95 4.12
CA GLN A 70 14.77 3.58 4.32
C GLN A 70 15.27 3.70 5.79
N PRO A 71 15.05 4.82 6.51
CA PRO A 71 15.51 4.93 7.89
C PRO A 71 14.72 4.04 8.86
N LEU A 72 13.53 3.55 8.47
CA LEU A 72 12.78 2.57 9.24
C LEU A 72 13.33 1.16 9.02
N GLU A 73 13.69 0.82 7.79
CA GLU A 73 14.32 -0.46 7.45
C GLU A 73 15.70 -0.60 8.10
N GLN A 74 16.51 0.46 8.08
CA GLN A 74 17.86 0.46 8.67
C GLN A 74 17.87 0.25 10.19
N ARG A 75 16.72 0.38 10.88
CA ARG A 75 16.63 0.10 12.32
C ARG A 75 16.65 -1.39 12.63
N PHE A 76 16.32 -2.24 11.66
CA PHE A 76 16.23 -3.68 11.86
C PHE A 76 17.29 -4.37 10.99
N PRO A 77 18.24 -5.11 11.58
CA PRO A 77 19.16 -5.90 10.78
C PRO A 77 18.40 -6.99 10.03
N ALA A 78 18.79 -7.25 8.78
CA ALA A 78 18.16 -8.29 7.95
C ALA A 78 18.31 -9.69 8.56
N GLU A 79 19.43 -9.94 9.26
CA GLU A 79 19.71 -11.18 9.99
C GLU A 79 20.09 -10.84 11.44
N PRO A 80 19.12 -10.74 12.36
CA PRO A 80 19.43 -10.54 13.77
C PRO A 80 20.08 -11.81 14.34
N VAL A 81 21.05 -11.62 15.24
CA VAL A 81 21.55 -12.73 16.07
C VAL A 81 20.43 -13.12 17.02
N LEU A 82 20.04 -14.40 16.99
CA LEU A 82 19.05 -14.94 17.90
C LEU A 82 19.76 -15.49 19.14
N ASP A 83 19.36 -15.04 20.31
CA ASP A 83 19.91 -15.51 21.59
C ASP A 83 19.49 -16.97 21.91
N ALA A 84 18.38 -17.42 21.31
CA ALA A 84 17.86 -18.78 21.41
C ALA A 84 17.14 -19.17 20.11
N GLU A 85 16.97 -20.47 19.89
CA GLU A 85 16.19 -20.97 18.75
C GLU A 85 14.71 -20.53 18.88
N PRO A 86 14.04 -20.20 17.77
CA PRO A 86 12.65 -19.75 17.81
C PRO A 86 11.69 -20.91 18.03
N ASP A 87 10.76 -20.78 18.98
CA ASP A 87 9.67 -21.76 19.17
C ASP A 87 8.64 -21.73 18.02
N GLY A 88 8.64 -20.67 17.22
CA GLY A 88 7.70 -20.52 16.11
C GLY A 88 8.11 -19.49 15.08
N ILE A 89 7.71 -19.73 13.85
CA ILE A 89 7.98 -18.88 12.69
C ILE A 89 6.63 -18.48 12.08
N VAL A 90 6.40 -17.17 11.93
CA VAL A 90 5.15 -16.63 11.38
C VAL A 90 5.40 -15.98 10.03
N LEU A 91 4.78 -16.51 8.98
CA LEU A 91 4.73 -15.85 7.68
C LEU A 91 3.47 -14.98 7.58
N LEU A 92 3.68 -13.67 7.58
CA LEU A 92 2.61 -12.71 7.28
C LEU A 92 2.23 -12.78 5.81
N GLY A 93 0.94 -12.62 5.53
CA GLY A 93 0.39 -12.68 4.19
C GLY A 93 0.95 -11.61 3.25
N GLY A 94 0.59 -11.76 1.96
CA GLY A 94 1.03 -10.84 0.91
C GLY A 94 2.13 -11.40 0.00
N SER A 95 2.64 -12.62 0.25
CA SER A 95 3.56 -13.30 -0.68
C SER A 95 2.88 -13.86 -1.94
N PHE A 96 1.55 -13.98 -1.93
CA PHE A 96 0.77 -14.61 -3.00
C PHE A 96 -0.19 -13.63 -3.66
N LEU A 97 -0.30 -13.71 -4.99
CA LEU A 97 -1.35 -13.09 -5.79
C LEU A 97 -2.60 -13.99 -5.75
N LEU A 98 -3.35 -13.94 -4.65
CA LEU A 98 -4.46 -14.86 -4.37
C LEU A 98 -5.50 -14.92 -5.50
N SER A 99 -5.96 -13.77 -6.03
CA SER A 99 -6.97 -13.72 -7.09
C SER A 99 -6.50 -14.34 -8.42
N ILE A 100 -5.22 -14.19 -8.75
CA ILE A 100 -4.67 -14.76 -9.99
C ILE A 100 -4.41 -16.25 -9.78
N SER A 101 -3.92 -16.62 -8.59
CA SER A 101 -3.61 -18.01 -8.26
C SER A 101 -4.85 -18.89 -8.24
N ASP A 102 -5.94 -18.39 -7.66
CA ASP A 102 -7.23 -19.07 -7.64
C ASP A 102 -7.81 -19.25 -9.06
N ASN A 103 -7.78 -18.19 -9.87
CA ASN A 103 -8.30 -18.26 -11.24
C ASN A 103 -7.47 -19.19 -12.15
N ARG A 104 -6.14 -19.22 -11.98
CA ARG A 104 -5.23 -19.99 -12.84
C ARG A 104 -4.88 -21.37 -12.30
N GLN A 105 -5.33 -21.70 -11.09
CA GLN A 105 -4.97 -22.94 -10.38
C GLN A 105 -3.43 -23.16 -10.34
N GLN A 106 -2.69 -22.06 -10.25
CA GLN A 106 -1.23 -22.03 -10.25
C GLN A 106 -0.74 -21.00 -9.25
N ILE A 107 0.38 -21.27 -8.57
CA ILE A 107 0.93 -20.34 -7.58
C ILE A 107 1.53 -19.13 -8.29
N HIS A 108 1.00 -17.95 -7.99
CA HIS A 108 1.57 -16.69 -8.41
C HIS A 108 2.05 -15.90 -7.19
N LEU A 109 3.32 -15.48 -7.21
CA LEU A 109 3.94 -14.71 -6.14
C LEU A 109 3.85 -13.21 -6.43
N THR A 110 3.80 -12.41 -5.37
CA THR A 110 3.96 -10.95 -5.46
C THR A 110 5.45 -10.57 -5.50
N GLU A 111 5.73 -9.27 -5.59
CA GLU A 111 7.07 -8.71 -5.38
C GLU A 111 7.65 -9.08 -3.99
N SER A 112 6.81 -9.41 -3.02
CA SER A 112 7.21 -9.89 -1.68
C SER A 112 7.33 -11.41 -1.58
N GLY A 113 7.47 -12.13 -2.71
CA GLY A 113 7.59 -13.59 -2.75
C GLY A 113 8.82 -14.14 -2.04
N GLU A 114 9.89 -13.36 -1.95
CA GLU A 114 11.12 -13.69 -1.20
C GLU A 114 10.87 -14.06 0.27
N ARG A 115 9.83 -13.49 0.88
CA ARG A 115 9.42 -13.82 2.26
C ARG A 115 9.01 -15.28 2.42
N LEU A 116 8.43 -15.89 1.39
CA LEU A 116 8.10 -17.31 1.39
C LEU A 116 9.37 -18.16 1.33
N LEU A 117 10.38 -17.73 0.56
CA LEU A 117 11.65 -18.44 0.47
C LEU A 117 12.39 -18.40 1.82
N ALA A 118 12.47 -17.22 2.44
CA ALA A 118 13.05 -17.05 3.77
C ALA A 118 12.29 -17.89 4.83
N PHE A 119 10.96 -17.94 4.75
CA PHE A 119 10.15 -18.78 5.62
C PHE A 119 10.48 -20.28 5.47
N LEU A 120 10.61 -20.76 4.23
CA LEU A 120 10.99 -22.15 3.96
C LEU A 120 12.43 -22.46 4.41
N GLU A 121 13.34 -21.50 4.26
CA GLU A 121 14.71 -21.63 4.74
C GLU A 121 14.73 -21.77 6.28
N LEU A 122 14.05 -20.87 6.99
CA LEU A 122 13.94 -20.91 8.44
C LEU A 122 13.24 -22.19 8.93
N ALA A 123 12.21 -22.65 8.23
CA ALA A 123 11.52 -23.90 8.53
C ALA A 123 12.44 -25.13 8.41
N ARG A 124 13.40 -25.12 7.48
CA ARG A 124 14.41 -26.18 7.37
C ARG A 124 15.49 -26.05 8.44
N ARG A 125 15.88 -24.82 8.78
CA ARG A 125 16.90 -24.53 9.78
C ARG A 125 16.43 -24.87 11.20
N TYR A 126 15.16 -24.62 11.51
CA TYR A 126 14.54 -24.85 12.82
C TYR A 126 13.35 -25.80 12.68
N PRO A 127 13.58 -27.12 12.54
CA PRO A 127 12.53 -28.10 12.28
C PRO A 127 11.53 -28.27 13.43
N GLU A 128 11.93 -27.95 14.67
CA GLU A 128 11.07 -28.01 15.86
C GLU A 128 10.17 -26.77 16.02
N ALA A 129 10.42 -25.70 15.25
CA ALA A 129 9.65 -24.47 15.35
C ALA A 129 8.25 -24.62 14.76
N ARG A 130 7.24 -24.09 15.46
CA ARG A 130 5.87 -24.08 14.96
C ARG A 130 5.71 -23.10 13.79
N LEU A 131 5.31 -23.61 12.63
CA LEU A 131 5.06 -22.82 11.43
C LEU A 131 3.63 -22.28 11.41
N VAL A 132 3.48 -20.96 11.26
CA VAL A 132 2.17 -20.30 11.14
C VAL A 132 2.13 -19.40 9.91
N PHE A 133 1.16 -19.60 9.03
CA PHE A 133 0.85 -18.67 7.95
C PHE A 133 -0.37 -17.83 8.33
N SER A 134 -0.21 -16.52 8.34
CA SER A 134 -1.27 -15.56 8.67
C SER A 134 -1.54 -14.67 7.45
N GLY A 135 -2.41 -15.14 6.55
CA GLY A 135 -2.73 -14.44 5.30
C GLY A 135 -4.19 -14.61 4.88
N GLY A 136 -4.65 -13.67 4.05
CA GLY A 136 -6.01 -13.62 3.50
C GLY A 136 -6.13 -12.57 2.40
N SER A 137 -7.33 -12.40 1.86
CA SER A 137 -7.60 -11.46 0.78
C SER A 137 -8.18 -10.13 1.30
N GLY A 138 -7.44 -9.04 1.08
CA GLY A 138 -7.93 -7.67 1.34
C GLY A 138 -8.85 -7.12 0.24
N ASN A 139 -9.33 -7.99 -0.66
CA ASN A 139 -10.09 -7.62 -1.85
C ASN A 139 -11.58 -7.94 -1.64
N PRO A 140 -12.49 -6.96 -1.75
CA PRO A 140 -13.92 -7.18 -1.53
C PRO A 140 -14.56 -8.22 -2.45
N ARG A 141 -13.96 -8.49 -3.61
CA ARG A 141 -14.47 -9.46 -4.59
C ARG A 141 -14.07 -10.90 -4.30
N TYR A 142 -13.07 -11.10 -3.44
CA TYR A 142 -12.55 -12.40 -3.07
C TYR A 142 -12.55 -12.42 -1.55
N GLN A 143 -13.69 -12.71 -0.93
CA GLN A 143 -13.81 -12.96 0.51
C GLN A 143 -13.81 -14.46 0.77
#